data_AF-A0A955EGQ6-F1
#
_entry.id   AF-A0A955EGQ6-F1
#
_cell.length_a   1.000
_cell.length_b   1.000
_cell.length_c   1.000
_cell.angle_alpha   90.00
_cell.angle_beta   90.00
_cell.angle_gamma   90.00
#
_symmetry.space_group_name_H-M   'P 1'
#
loop_
_entity.id
_entity.type
_entity.pdbx_description
1 polymer ?
#
loop_
_entity_poly.entity_id
_entity_poly.type
_entity_poly.pdbx_seq_one_letter_code
_entity_poly.pdbx_strand_id
1 'polypeptide(L)'
;MTDHVPTLNQQAVAVEPTLADVLQHLEAASNLSDSRRRDLKSAVSFVAKIWGAPANQIPLDVPAIAEKLDTVNPVARGMSAKRVSNARWGLMFALRHSGLKPGTLGGRNNKRLAPAWAALFDLQLSKRHSIGLSRLAHYCSREAVDPTAVDDRVIAALMTEVRETSLRRQIPKLHRETAKIWNELAADHPDLNLSTVSVPATKSLKTRVQMEELPESLREDYKNALSWFGGSDLFASGAREQPLSEGGLASFGNHVHAAIDALVKGGADPASLTSLAEVVTIDSVRRILRYRHEKADRKPSTFNTAIATVVVQIARDWVKVGDDQLTELKVLVAKLPRPKLAMTQKNRELLRQFDDPEVLRRMIALPGRLFAEAKKDPSQSKWTLAKLQSALAIAIGLAIPLRLSNLTILEFDRHLHLIDRPGAKSTFEMAGDE
;
A
#
# COMPACT_ATOMS: atom_id res chain seq x y z
N MET A 1 -65.85 18.08 -19.19
CA MET A 1 -64.57 17.36 -19.34
C MET A 1 -63.47 18.33 -18.97
N THR A 2 -63.01 18.26 -17.74
CA THR A 2 -61.93 19.10 -17.21
C THR A 2 -60.89 18.13 -16.65
N ASP A 3 -59.76 18.08 -17.33
CA ASP A 3 -58.63 17.20 -17.03
C ASP A 3 -58.02 17.57 -15.67
N HIS A 4 -58.02 16.60 -14.76
CA HIS A 4 -57.30 16.69 -13.50
C HIS A 4 -55.93 16.02 -13.70
N VAL A 5 -54.89 16.83 -13.91
CA VAL A 5 -53.50 16.38 -13.87
C VAL A 5 -53.14 16.09 -12.41
N PRO A 6 -52.70 14.87 -12.04
CA PRO A 6 -52.22 14.61 -10.70
C PRO A 6 -50.79 15.13 -10.56
N THR A 7 -50.60 15.99 -9.57
CA THR A 7 -49.33 16.60 -9.16
C THR A 7 -48.32 15.51 -8.80
N LEU A 8 -47.18 15.52 -9.47
CA LEU A 8 -46.03 14.65 -9.20
C LEU A 8 -45.59 14.80 -7.73
N ASN A 9 -45.57 13.66 -7.05
CA ASN A 9 -45.13 13.45 -5.69
C ASN A 9 -43.69 13.97 -5.51
N GLN A 10 -43.51 15.01 -4.70
CA GLN A 10 -42.18 15.46 -4.25
C GLN A 10 -41.56 14.34 -3.41
N GLN A 11 -40.62 13.58 -3.99
CA GLN A 11 -39.73 12.74 -3.22
C GLN A 11 -38.91 13.66 -2.30
N ALA A 12 -39.18 13.61 -1.00
CA ALA A 12 -38.36 14.25 0.02
C ALA A 12 -36.92 13.73 -0.13
N VAL A 13 -36.02 14.59 -0.59
CA VAL A 13 -34.58 14.33 -0.57
C VAL A 13 -34.21 14.19 0.91
N ALA A 14 -33.94 12.96 1.36
CA ALA A 14 -33.44 12.74 2.70
C ALA A 14 -32.10 13.48 2.84
N VAL A 15 -32.09 14.56 3.62
CA VAL A 15 -30.87 15.32 3.91
C VAL A 15 -29.93 14.39 4.65
N GLU A 16 -28.77 14.11 4.07
CA GLU A 16 -27.77 13.26 4.71
C GLU A 16 -27.32 13.89 6.03
N PRO A 17 -27.28 13.13 7.14
CA PRO A 17 -26.84 13.65 8.42
C PRO A 17 -25.37 14.06 8.36
N THR A 18 -25.01 15.07 9.12
CA THR A 18 -23.69 15.70 9.17
C THR A 18 -23.04 15.55 10.55
N LEU A 19 -21.77 15.93 10.68
CA LEU A 19 -21.13 16.02 11.99
C LEU A 19 -21.77 17.09 12.89
N ALA A 20 -22.42 18.11 12.33
CA ALA A 20 -23.17 19.09 13.12
C ALA A 20 -24.39 18.46 13.80
N ASP A 21 -25.11 17.58 13.10
CA ASP A 21 -26.25 16.86 13.66
C ASP A 21 -25.83 15.96 14.82
N VAL A 22 -24.64 15.35 14.74
CA VAL A 22 -24.05 14.58 15.85
C VAL A 22 -23.79 15.49 17.07
N LEU A 23 -23.25 16.69 16.87
CA LEU A 23 -23.02 17.65 17.95
C LEU A 23 -24.34 18.09 18.61
N GLN A 24 -25.40 18.30 17.81
CA GLN A 24 -26.72 18.66 18.31
C GLN A 24 -27.33 17.56 19.18
N HIS A 25 -27.27 16.30 18.74
CA HIS A 25 -27.76 15.16 19.52
C HIS A 25 -27.00 14.97 20.83
N LEU A 26 -25.68 15.20 20.84
CA LEU A 26 -24.87 15.14 22.07
C LEU A 26 -25.25 16.25 23.05
N GLU A 27 -25.64 17.43 22.56
CA GLU A 27 -26.06 18.54 23.41
C GLU A 27 -27.41 18.26 24.06
N ALA A 28 -28.35 17.72 23.29
CA ALA A 28 -29.69 17.36 23.77
C ALA A 28 -29.71 16.11 24.68
N ALA A 29 -28.63 15.34 24.75
CA ALA A 29 -28.54 14.11 25.53
C ALA A 29 -28.51 14.36 27.05
N SER A 30 -29.56 13.94 27.76
CA SER A 30 -29.69 14.03 29.21
C SER A 30 -29.00 12.91 29.99
N ASN A 31 -28.62 11.83 29.31
CA ASN A 31 -28.00 10.62 29.89
C ASN A 31 -26.45 10.62 29.83
N LEU A 32 -25.83 11.75 29.50
CA LEU A 32 -24.37 11.93 29.51
C LEU A 32 -23.96 12.88 30.64
N SER A 33 -22.89 12.54 31.36
CA SER A 33 -22.25 13.50 32.26
C SER A 33 -21.61 14.64 31.47
N ASP A 34 -21.51 15.83 32.07
CA ASP A 34 -20.95 17.01 31.40
C ASP A 34 -19.49 16.81 30.96
N SER A 35 -18.71 16.04 31.73
CA SER A 35 -17.36 15.66 31.34
C SER A 35 -17.38 14.80 30.07
N ARG A 36 -18.24 13.77 30.02
CA ARG A 36 -18.33 12.88 28.87
C ARG A 36 -18.86 13.59 27.63
N ARG A 37 -19.85 14.47 27.77
CA ARG A 37 -20.38 15.30 26.69
C ARG A 37 -19.28 16.16 26.07
N ARG A 38 -18.49 16.86 26.90
CA ARG A 38 -17.35 17.68 26.44
C ARG A 38 -16.31 16.86 25.67
N ASP A 39 -15.93 15.69 26.16
CA ASP A 39 -14.95 14.82 25.49
C ASP A 39 -15.42 14.37 24.10
N LEU A 40 -16.69 13.98 23.97
CA LEU A 40 -17.25 13.54 22.70
C LEU A 40 -17.37 14.68 21.69
N LYS A 41 -17.84 15.86 22.14
CA LYS A 41 -17.87 17.06 21.29
C LYS A 41 -16.46 17.46 20.83
N SER A 42 -15.46 17.34 21.70
CA SER A 42 -14.06 17.59 21.38
C SER A 42 -13.54 16.61 20.31
N ALA A 43 -13.89 15.32 20.41
CA ALA A 43 -13.53 14.33 19.40
C ALA A 43 -14.16 14.63 18.03
N VAL A 44 -15.44 14.97 17.97
CA VAL A 44 -16.14 15.33 16.73
C VAL A 44 -15.55 16.60 16.11
N SER A 45 -15.33 17.64 16.92
CA SER A 45 -14.72 18.91 16.47
C SER A 45 -13.29 18.70 15.96
N PHE A 46 -12.54 17.81 16.58
CA PHE A 46 -11.20 17.45 16.14
C PHE A 46 -11.21 16.73 14.78
N VAL A 47 -12.21 15.88 14.51
CA VAL A 47 -12.37 15.24 13.19
C VAL A 47 -12.72 16.29 12.14
N ALA A 48 -13.63 17.24 12.44
CA ALA A 48 -13.94 18.34 11.53
C ALA A 48 -12.69 19.20 11.21
N LYS A 49 -11.86 19.48 12.21
CA LYS A 49 -10.58 20.18 12.03
C LYS A 49 -9.60 19.40 11.14
N ILE A 50 -9.54 18.06 11.28
CA ILE A 50 -8.71 17.21 10.41
C ILE A 50 -9.22 17.21 8.98
N TRP A 51 -10.55 17.21 8.81
CA TRP A 51 -11.21 17.24 7.52
C TRP A 51 -10.92 18.55 6.79
N GLY A 52 -10.94 19.66 7.52
CA GLY A 52 -10.68 21.01 7.00
C GLY A 52 -11.95 21.74 6.55
N ALA A 53 -13.13 21.33 7.05
CA ALA A 53 -14.42 21.93 6.76
C ALA A 53 -15.23 22.10 8.06
N PRO A 54 -16.20 23.04 8.09
CA PRO A 54 -17.12 23.15 9.22
C PRO A 54 -17.99 21.88 9.33
N ALA A 55 -18.41 21.55 10.57
CA ALA A 55 -19.07 20.28 10.86
C ALA A 55 -20.39 20.06 10.11
N ASN A 56 -21.08 21.14 9.70
CA ASN A 56 -22.31 21.10 8.91
C ASN A 56 -22.08 20.80 7.41
N GLN A 57 -20.83 20.82 6.94
CA GLN A 57 -20.45 20.49 5.56
C GLN A 57 -19.78 19.12 5.46
N ILE A 58 -19.73 18.36 6.55
CA ILE A 58 -19.11 17.03 6.58
C ILE A 58 -20.23 16.00 6.70
N PRO A 59 -20.59 15.32 5.59
CA PRO A 59 -21.55 14.23 5.63
C PRO A 59 -21.08 13.11 6.56
N LEU A 60 -22.04 12.38 7.13
CA LEU A 60 -21.77 11.24 8.00
C LEU A 60 -21.46 9.96 7.20
N ASP A 61 -20.43 10.08 6.36
CA ASP A 61 -19.80 9.00 5.59
C ASP A 61 -18.61 8.44 6.40
N VAL A 62 -18.85 7.33 7.09
CA VAL A 62 -17.84 6.65 7.92
C VAL A 62 -16.64 6.18 7.07
N PRO A 63 -16.83 5.55 5.90
CA PRO A 63 -15.73 5.25 4.98
C PRO A 63 -14.84 6.46 4.64
N ALA A 64 -15.43 7.57 4.22
CA ALA A 64 -14.67 8.76 3.83
C ALA A 64 -13.94 9.39 5.04
N ILE A 65 -14.57 9.39 6.22
CA ILE A 65 -13.94 9.82 7.48
C ILE A 65 -12.78 8.90 7.86
N ALA A 66 -12.91 7.58 7.69
CA ALA A 66 -11.83 6.64 7.95
C ALA A 66 -10.63 6.90 7.04
N GLU A 67 -10.86 7.08 5.73
CA GLU A 67 -9.83 7.37 4.74
C GLU A 67 -9.10 8.67 5.09
N LYS A 68 -9.84 9.75 5.35
CA LYS A 68 -9.27 11.04 5.75
C LYS A 68 -8.45 10.95 7.04
N LEU A 69 -8.91 10.18 8.03
CA LEU A 69 -8.16 9.97 9.27
C LEU A 69 -6.92 9.10 9.08
N ASP A 70 -6.89 8.22 8.07
CA ASP A 70 -5.74 7.38 7.74
C ASP A 70 -4.64 8.14 7.00
N THR A 71 -4.94 9.26 6.32
CA THR A 71 -3.93 10.14 5.73
C THR A 71 -3.21 11.03 6.75
N VAL A 72 -3.70 11.09 8.00
CA VAL A 72 -3.12 11.97 9.03
C VAL A 72 -1.80 11.41 9.52
N ASN A 73 -0.72 12.18 9.34
CA ASN A 73 0.53 12.00 10.08
C ASN A 73 0.43 12.77 11.41
N PRO A 74 0.23 12.08 12.56
CA PRO A 74 0.04 12.77 13.85
C PRO A 74 1.27 13.58 14.24
N VAL A 75 2.47 13.03 13.99
CA VAL A 75 3.73 13.67 14.35
C VAL A 75 3.90 14.98 13.58
N ALA A 76 3.65 14.98 12.26
CA ALA A 76 3.71 16.20 11.46
C ALA A 76 2.80 17.30 12.04
N ARG A 77 1.60 16.94 12.50
CA ARG A 77 0.64 17.89 13.11
C ARG A 77 0.85 18.18 14.61
N GLY A 78 2.02 17.84 15.16
CA GLY A 78 2.34 18.13 16.56
C GLY A 78 1.49 17.36 17.57
N MET A 79 0.95 16.20 17.19
CA MET A 79 0.03 15.41 18.02
C MET A 79 0.51 13.96 18.17
N SER A 80 0.12 13.34 19.28
CA SER A 80 0.42 11.92 19.50
C SER A 80 -0.49 11.03 18.65
N ALA A 81 0.01 9.86 18.27
CA ALA A 81 -0.81 8.82 17.64
C ALA A 81 -2.02 8.44 18.51
N LYS A 82 -1.85 8.51 19.84
CA LYS A 82 -2.91 8.28 20.82
C LYS A 82 -4.06 9.28 20.69
N ARG A 83 -3.79 10.57 20.39
CA ARG A 83 -4.83 11.58 20.19
C ARG A 83 -5.75 11.22 19.02
N VAL A 84 -5.18 10.80 17.89
CA VAL A 84 -5.96 10.41 16.70
C VAL A 84 -6.72 9.09 16.95
N SER A 85 -6.14 8.17 17.73
CA SER A 85 -6.84 6.95 18.16
C SER A 85 -8.03 7.26 19.08
N ASN A 86 -7.84 8.16 20.05
CA ASN A 86 -8.91 8.62 20.94
C ASN A 86 -10.00 9.36 20.17
N ALA A 87 -9.64 10.17 19.16
CA ALA A 87 -10.61 10.83 18.30
C ALA A 87 -11.47 9.85 17.50
N ARG A 88 -10.87 8.80 16.90
CA ARG A 88 -11.62 7.71 16.27
C ARG A 88 -12.61 7.08 17.25
N TRP A 89 -12.13 6.71 18.43
CA TRP A 89 -12.98 6.06 19.44
C TRP A 89 -14.10 6.98 19.95
N GLY A 90 -13.78 8.25 20.21
CA GLY A 90 -14.73 9.27 20.63
C GLY A 90 -15.79 9.55 19.58
N LEU A 91 -15.41 9.65 18.30
CA LEU A 91 -16.35 9.78 17.20
C LEU A 91 -17.27 8.56 17.12
N MET A 92 -16.74 7.33 17.12
CA MET A 92 -17.59 6.13 17.11
C MET A 92 -18.57 6.09 18.27
N PHE A 93 -18.15 6.53 19.47
CA PHE A 93 -19.03 6.61 20.62
C PHE A 93 -20.10 7.69 20.45
N ALA A 94 -19.73 8.86 19.91
CA ALA A 94 -20.66 9.93 19.59
C ALA A 94 -21.73 9.49 18.59
N LEU A 95 -21.34 8.78 17.52
CA LEU A 95 -22.28 8.27 16.52
C LEU A 95 -23.28 7.29 17.13
N ARG A 96 -22.81 6.33 17.94
CA ARG A 96 -23.71 5.41 18.64
C ARG A 96 -24.69 6.13 19.54
N HIS A 97 -24.23 7.14 20.25
CA HIS A 97 -25.06 7.89 21.18
C HIS A 97 -26.10 8.77 20.45
N SER A 98 -25.72 9.35 19.31
CA SER A 98 -26.61 10.18 18.49
C SER A 98 -27.73 9.40 17.82
N GLY A 99 -27.57 8.09 17.63
CA GLY A 99 -28.53 7.26 16.87
C GLY A 99 -28.54 7.50 15.36
N LEU A 100 -27.85 8.53 14.86
CA LEU A 100 -27.83 8.95 13.44
C LEU A 100 -27.25 7.91 12.48
N LYS A 101 -26.45 6.96 12.98
CA LYS A 101 -25.92 5.84 12.19
C LYS A 101 -26.24 4.52 12.92
N PRO A 102 -27.45 3.98 12.76
CA PRO A 102 -27.82 2.67 13.31
C PRO A 102 -26.82 1.61 12.81
N GLY A 103 -26.44 0.66 13.67
CA GLY A 103 -25.46 -0.37 13.29
C GLY A 103 -23.99 0.00 13.51
N THR A 104 -23.69 1.22 13.96
CA THR A 104 -22.34 1.62 14.40
C THR A 104 -21.75 0.63 15.40
N LEU A 105 -20.83 -0.24 14.94
CA LEU A 105 -20.42 -1.42 15.70
C LEU A 105 -19.81 -1.06 17.05
N GLY A 106 -20.52 -1.46 18.13
CA GLY A 106 -20.19 -1.45 19.55
C GLY A 106 -18.81 -1.99 19.92
N GLY A 107 -18.17 -1.47 20.97
CA GLY A 107 -17.15 -2.26 21.67
C GLY A 107 -17.85 -3.41 22.41
N ARG A 108 -17.35 -4.65 22.26
CA ARG A 108 -17.92 -5.93 22.74
C ARG A 108 -19.42 -6.08 22.41
N ASN A 109 -19.73 -6.81 21.33
CA ASN A 109 -21.10 -7.23 21.04
C ASN A 109 -21.58 -8.16 22.16
N ASN A 110 -22.25 -7.63 23.17
CA ASN A 110 -22.83 -8.42 24.27
C ASN A 110 -24.16 -9.10 23.87
N LYS A 111 -24.38 -9.31 22.57
CA LYS A 111 -25.57 -9.97 22.06
C LYS A 111 -25.33 -11.48 22.10
N ARG A 112 -26.34 -12.21 22.58
CA ARG A 112 -26.31 -13.68 22.66
C ARG A 112 -26.04 -14.26 21.27
N LEU A 113 -25.12 -15.21 21.18
CA LEU A 113 -24.88 -15.97 19.95
C LEU A 113 -26.11 -16.83 19.64
N ALA A 114 -26.38 -17.05 18.35
CA ALA A 114 -27.36 -18.03 17.93
C ALA A 114 -26.92 -19.44 18.41
N PRO A 115 -27.84 -20.37 18.67
CA PRO A 115 -27.52 -21.66 19.28
C PRO A 115 -26.38 -22.43 18.57
N ALA A 116 -26.37 -22.47 17.24
CA ALA A 116 -25.31 -23.14 16.47
C ALA A 116 -23.92 -22.48 16.65
N TRP A 117 -23.88 -21.14 16.73
CA TRP A 117 -22.64 -20.40 17.00
C TRP A 117 -22.17 -20.53 18.45
N ALA A 118 -23.10 -20.62 19.41
CA ALA A 118 -22.78 -20.88 20.81
C ALA A 118 -22.16 -22.28 20.95
N ALA A 119 -22.80 -23.31 20.38
CA ALA A 119 -22.29 -24.67 20.36
C ALA A 119 -20.88 -24.76 19.75
N LEU A 120 -20.63 -24.06 18.64
CA LEU A 120 -19.30 -23.98 18.03
C LEU A 120 -18.25 -23.38 18.98
N PHE A 121 -18.60 -22.33 19.72
CA PHE A 121 -17.68 -21.67 20.65
C PHE A 121 -17.46 -22.45 21.95
N ASP A 122 -18.40 -23.33 22.31
CA ASP A 122 -18.32 -24.21 23.49
C ASP A 122 -17.35 -25.40 23.28
N LEU A 123 -16.89 -25.65 22.03
CA LEU A 123 -15.87 -26.66 21.69
C LEU A 123 -14.45 -26.34 22.21
N GLN A 124 -14.32 -25.49 23.23
CA GLN A 124 -13.04 -25.03 23.78
C GLN A 124 -12.09 -24.49 22.71
N LEU A 125 -12.62 -23.66 21.82
CA LEU A 125 -11.86 -23.03 20.76
C LEU A 125 -10.60 -22.35 21.30
N SER A 126 -9.49 -22.45 20.55
CA SER A 126 -8.27 -21.74 20.88
C SER A 126 -8.53 -20.24 21.07
N LYS A 127 -7.68 -19.56 21.86
CA LYS A 127 -7.78 -18.10 22.06
C LYS A 127 -7.73 -17.33 20.73
N ARG A 128 -7.05 -17.87 19.72
CA ARG A 128 -6.99 -17.33 18.36
C ARG A 128 -8.33 -17.43 17.65
N HIS A 129 -8.96 -18.61 17.65
CA HIS A 129 -10.28 -18.84 17.03
C HIS A 129 -11.36 -17.99 17.72
N SER A 130 -11.48 -18.07 19.04
CA SER A 130 -12.50 -17.34 19.80
C SER A 130 -12.42 -15.82 19.63
N ILE A 131 -11.23 -15.23 19.72
CA ILE A 131 -11.06 -13.77 19.53
C ILE A 131 -11.21 -13.38 18.05
N GLY A 132 -10.64 -14.18 17.14
CA GLY A 132 -10.61 -13.88 15.70
C GLY A 132 -11.99 -13.96 15.04
N LEU A 133 -12.82 -14.92 15.47
CA LEU A 133 -14.12 -15.21 14.86
C LEU A 133 -15.30 -14.61 15.63
N SER A 134 -15.12 -14.08 16.85
CA SER A 134 -16.22 -13.49 17.64
C SER A 134 -17.05 -12.48 16.82
N ARG A 135 -16.40 -11.61 16.05
CA ARG A 135 -17.13 -10.63 15.21
C ARG A 135 -17.96 -11.31 14.12
N LEU A 136 -17.41 -12.34 13.46
CA LEU A 136 -18.13 -13.13 12.45
C LEU A 136 -19.32 -13.83 13.08
N ALA A 137 -19.12 -14.49 14.23
CA ALA A 137 -20.17 -15.20 14.94
C ALA A 137 -21.35 -14.30 15.32
N HIS A 138 -21.09 -13.09 15.83
CA HIS A 138 -22.16 -12.14 16.14
C HIS A 138 -22.85 -11.57 14.91
N TYR A 139 -22.12 -11.36 13.82
CA TYR A 139 -22.70 -10.94 12.54
C TYR A 139 -23.64 -12.03 12.01
N CYS A 140 -23.14 -13.26 11.87
CA CYS A 140 -23.92 -14.39 11.40
C CYS A 140 -25.12 -14.70 12.31
N SER A 141 -24.96 -14.59 13.64
CA SER A 141 -26.08 -14.74 14.58
C SER A 141 -27.19 -13.71 14.38
N ARG A 142 -26.85 -12.48 13.95
CA ARG A 142 -27.84 -11.43 13.67
C ARG A 142 -28.50 -11.62 12.30
N GLU A 143 -27.73 -12.04 11.31
CA GLU A 143 -28.22 -12.33 9.95
C GLU A 143 -28.84 -13.72 9.81
N ALA A 144 -28.96 -14.48 10.91
CA ALA A 144 -29.46 -15.85 10.94
C ALA A 144 -28.72 -16.82 10.00
N VAL A 145 -27.40 -16.63 9.87
CA VAL A 145 -26.50 -17.51 9.09
C VAL A 145 -25.90 -18.56 10.01
N ASP A 146 -26.07 -19.83 9.66
CA ASP A 146 -25.46 -20.97 10.37
C ASP A 146 -23.94 -21.06 10.08
N PRO A 147 -23.10 -21.57 11.01
CA PRO A 147 -21.68 -21.81 10.74
C PRO A 147 -21.41 -22.58 9.44
N THR A 148 -22.23 -23.58 9.10
CA THR A 148 -22.04 -24.39 7.88
C THR A 148 -22.35 -23.62 6.59
N ALA A 149 -23.13 -22.54 6.69
CA ALA A 149 -23.54 -21.69 5.58
C ALA A 149 -22.60 -20.49 5.35
N VAL A 150 -21.48 -20.39 6.07
CA VAL A 150 -20.51 -19.32 5.87
C VAL A 150 -19.74 -19.55 4.56
N ASP A 151 -19.88 -18.59 3.64
CA ASP A 151 -19.19 -18.55 2.37
C ASP A 151 -18.47 -17.20 2.15
N ASP A 152 -17.87 -17.02 0.97
CA ASP A 152 -17.21 -15.77 0.58
C ASP A 152 -18.15 -14.55 0.62
N ARG A 153 -19.45 -14.74 0.35
CA ARG A 153 -20.44 -13.66 0.33
C ARG A 153 -20.72 -13.18 1.75
N VAL A 154 -20.82 -14.10 2.71
CA VAL A 154 -21.00 -13.77 4.14
C VAL A 154 -19.81 -12.98 4.66
N ILE A 155 -18.58 -13.42 4.36
CA ILE A 155 -17.37 -12.69 4.77
C ILE A 155 -17.32 -11.30 4.11
N ALA A 156 -17.63 -11.20 2.81
CA ALA A 156 -17.66 -9.93 2.10
C ALA A 156 -18.70 -8.96 2.68
N ALA A 157 -19.91 -9.44 2.99
CA ALA A 157 -20.97 -8.65 3.59
C ALA A 157 -20.59 -8.14 4.99
N LEU A 158 -19.95 -8.99 5.82
CA LEU A 158 -19.36 -8.56 7.09
C LEU A 158 -18.33 -7.44 6.88
N MET A 159 -17.44 -7.56 5.89
CA MET A 159 -16.42 -6.54 5.64
C MET A 159 -17.02 -5.22 5.15
N THR A 160 -18.09 -5.27 4.37
CA THR A 160 -18.87 -4.09 3.97
C THR A 160 -19.47 -3.42 5.21
N GLU A 161 -20.14 -4.16 6.09
CA GLU A 161 -20.65 -3.59 7.35
C GLU A 161 -19.53 -2.97 8.18
N VAL A 162 -18.39 -3.64 8.33
CA VAL A 162 -17.26 -3.09 9.09
C VAL A 162 -16.75 -1.79 8.47
N ARG A 163 -16.75 -1.67 7.13
CA ARG A 163 -16.36 -0.44 6.45
C ARG A 163 -17.35 0.69 6.70
N GLU A 164 -18.64 0.40 6.66
CA GLU A 164 -19.72 1.38 6.84
C GLU A 164 -19.94 1.82 8.30
N THR A 165 -19.49 1.01 9.27
CA THR A 165 -19.89 1.18 10.68
C THR A 165 -18.71 1.28 11.65
N SER A 166 -17.46 1.29 11.16
CA SER A 166 -16.27 1.30 12.02
C SER A 166 -15.09 2.05 11.39
N LEU A 167 -14.48 2.97 12.15
CA LEU A 167 -13.22 3.66 11.78
C LEU A 167 -11.97 2.77 12.00
N ARG A 168 -12.10 1.46 11.81
CA ARG A 168 -11.00 0.51 12.03
C ARG A 168 -10.00 0.62 10.89
N ARG A 169 -8.74 0.77 11.23
CA ARG A 169 -7.64 0.77 10.26
C ARG A 169 -7.42 -0.63 9.69
N GLN A 170 -6.93 -0.71 8.45
CA GLN A 170 -6.45 -1.96 7.84
C GLN A 170 -7.56 -3.03 7.74
N ILE A 171 -8.76 -2.64 7.28
CA ILE A 171 -9.86 -3.58 7.00
C ILE A 171 -9.43 -4.73 6.06
N PRO A 172 -8.62 -4.52 5.01
CA PRO A 172 -8.14 -5.63 4.18
C PRO A 172 -7.34 -6.68 4.97
N LYS A 173 -6.56 -6.24 5.98
CA LYS A 173 -5.85 -7.16 6.88
C LYS A 173 -6.82 -7.93 7.76
N LEU A 174 -7.89 -7.28 8.26
CA LEU A 174 -8.94 -7.96 9.01
C LEU A 174 -9.61 -9.04 8.17
N HIS A 175 -10.06 -8.71 6.95
CA HIS A 175 -10.71 -9.65 6.04
C HIS A 175 -9.86 -10.91 5.89
N ARG A 176 -8.58 -10.72 5.57
CA ARG A 176 -7.64 -11.83 5.40
C ARG A 176 -7.47 -12.67 6.67
N GLU A 177 -7.29 -12.04 7.83
CA GLU A 177 -7.13 -12.80 9.07
C GLU A 177 -8.41 -13.53 9.48
N THR A 178 -9.60 -12.94 9.27
CA THR A 178 -10.87 -13.64 9.51
C THR A 178 -11.01 -14.86 8.59
N ALA A 179 -10.74 -14.73 7.30
CA ALA A 179 -10.78 -15.84 6.34
C ALA A 179 -9.81 -16.97 6.71
N LYS A 180 -8.58 -16.63 7.11
CA LYS A 180 -7.60 -17.61 7.57
C LYS A 180 -8.04 -18.35 8.83
N ILE A 181 -8.44 -17.61 9.86
CA ILE A 181 -8.84 -18.20 11.14
C ILE A 181 -10.10 -19.07 10.96
N TRP A 182 -10.97 -18.72 10.01
CA TRP A 182 -12.11 -19.55 9.62
C TRP A 182 -11.68 -20.86 8.95
N ASN A 183 -10.78 -20.80 7.96
CA ASN A 183 -10.28 -22.00 7.29
C ASN A 183 -9.43 -22.89 8.21
N GLU A 184 -8.67 -22.28 9.13
CA GLU A 184 -7.96 -22.98 10.21
C GLU A 184 -8.97 -23.77 11.07
N LEU A 185 -10.06 -23.13 11.50
CA LEU A 185 -11.12 -23.80 12.27
C LEU A 185 -11.79 -24.95 11.48
N ALA A 186 -12.09 -24.74 10.19
CA ALA A 186 -12.69 -25.76 9.33
C ALA A 186 -11.76 -26.96 9.12
N ALA A 187 -10.45 -26.73 9.05
CA ALA A 187 -9.45 -27.80 8.94
C ALA A 187 -9.24 -28.55 10.26
N ASP A 188 -9.28 -27.85 11.40
CA ASP A 188 -9.10 -28.43 12.74
C ASP A 188 -10.32 -29.27 13.17
N HIS A 189 -11.51 -28.99 12.61
CA HIS A 189 -12.76 -29.69 12.92
C HIS A 189 -13.51 -30.18 11.65
N PRO A 190 -13.00 -31.19 10.93
CA PRO A 190 -13.65 -31.71 9.72
C PRO A 190 -15.06 -32.27 9.95
N ASP A 191 -15.35 -32.72 11.18
CA ASP A 191 -16.64 -33.26 11.62
C ASP A 191 -17.79 -32.24 11.58
N LEU A 192 -17.45 -30.95 11.63
CA LEU A 192 -18.42 -29.85 11.62
C LEU A 192 -18.89 -29.46 10.21
N ASN A 193 -18.33 -30.06 9.16
CA ASN A 193 -18.68 -29.81 7.75
C ASN A 193 -18.69 -28.31 7.39
N LEU A 194 -17.72 -27.55 7.91
CA LEU A 194 -17.60 -26.12 7.62
C LEU A 194 -17.04 -25.89 6.21
N SER A 195 -17.67 -24.99 5.46
CA SER A 195 -17.18 -24.58 4.14
C SER A 195 -15.90 -23.76 4.26
N THR A 196 -14.94 -23.98 3.37
CA THR A 196 -13.74 -23.12 3.28
C THR A 196 -14.04 -21.86 2.46
N VAL A 197 -13.40 -20.75 2.83
CA VAL A 197 -13.55 -19.45 2.15
C VAL A 197 -12.25 -19.02 1.48
N SER A 198 -12.35 -18.17 0.47
CA SER A 198 -11.21 -17.59 -0.22
C SER A 198 -10.46 -16.62 0.69
N VAL A 199 -9.13 -16.78 0.77
CA VAL A 199 -8.27 -15.86 1.54
C VAL A 199 -7.76 -14.76 0.59
N PRO A 200 -8.09 -13.48 0.84
CA PRO A 200 -7.58 -12.38 0.01
C PRO A 200 -6.06 -12.37 -0.08
N ALA A 201 -5.55 -12.26 -1.30
CA ALA A 201 -4.11 -12.21 -1.57
C ALA A 201 -3.47 -10.97 -0.93
N THR A 202 -2.28 -11.13 -0.32
CA THR A 202 -1.52 -10.02 0.31
C THR A 202 -0.70 -9.22 -0.70
N LYS A 203 -0.36 -9.87 -1.81
CA LYS A 203 0.37 -9.30 -2.92
C LYS A 203 -0.52 -9.50 -4.15
N SER A 204 -0.44 -8.58 -5.11
CA SER A 204 -0.78 -8.91 -6.50
C SER A 204 -0.19 -10.29 -6.77
N LEU A 205 -1.00 -11.26 -7.17
CA LEU A 205 -0.51 -12.54 -7.66
C LEU A 205 0.60 -12.25 -8.69
N LYS A 206 1.63 -13.10 -8.73
CA LYS A 206 2.63 -13.00 -9.80
C LYS A 206 1.89 -13.26 -11.10
N THR A 207 1.46 -12.18 -11.74
CA THR A 207 0.64 -12.27 -12.95
C THR A 207 1.48 -12.65 -14.16
N ARG A 208 2.81 -12.54 -14.08
CA ARG A 208 3.68 -12.77 -15.23
C ARG A 208 3.78 -14.25 -15.58
N VAL A 209 3.91 -14.54 -16.87
CA VAL A 209 4.31 -15.85 -17.39
C VAL A 209 5.56 -16.34 -16.65
N GLN A 210 5.54 -17.59 -16.17
CA GLN A 210 6.70 -18.15 -15.49
C GLN A 210 7.81 -18.39 -16.52
N MET A 211 9.08 -18.23 -16.13
CA MET A 211 10.18 -18.44 -17.08
C MET A 211 10.19 -19.90 -17.55
N GLU A 212 9.86 -20.84 -16.67
CA GLU A 212 9.82 -22.28 -16.91
C GLU A 212 8.79 -22.69 -17.97
N GLU A 213 7.76 -21.85 -18.21
CA GLU A 213 6.74 -22.07 -19.23
C GLU A 213 7.21 -21.62 -20.63
N LEU A 214 8.34 -20.89 -20.72
CA LEU A 214 8.90 -20.42 -21.98
C LEU A 214 9.86 -21.46 -22.59
N PRO A 215 10.01 -21.48 -23.94
CA PRO A 215 10.95 -22.37 -24.61
C PRO A 215 12.37 -22.27 -24.05
N GLU A 216 13.06 -23.42 -23.93
CA GLU A 216 14.44 -23.47 -23.42
C GLU A 216 15.38 -22.57 -24.23
N SER A 217 15.25 -22.56 -25.55
CA SER A 217 16.08 -21.73 -26.42
C SER A 217 15.96 -20.23 -26.10
N LEU A 218 14.75 -19.74 -25.79
CA LEU A 218 14.54 -18.36 -25.37
C LEU A 218 15.14 -18.10 -23.99
N ARG A 219 15.01 -19.05 -23.07
CA ARG A 219 15.60 -18.93 -21.72
C ARG A 219 17.13 -18.87 -21.78
N GLU A 220 17.75 -19.66 -22.65
CA GLU A 220 19.19 -19.63 -22.88
C GLU A 220 19.63 -18.32 -23.53
N ASP A 221 18.96 -17.88 -24.60
CA ASP A 221 19.25 -16.61 -25.26
C ASP A 221 19.09 -15.41 -24.30
N TYR A 222 18.05 -15.42 -23.47
CA TYR A 222 17.85 -14.45 -22.40
C TYR A 222 19.02 -14.43 -21.39
N LYS A 223 19.50 -15.60 -20.94
CA LYS A 223 20.64 -15.70 -20.01
C LYS A 223 21.93 -15.19 -20.66
N ASN A 224 22.15 -15.55 -21.93
CA ASN A 224 23.33 -15.12 -22.69
C ASN A 224 23.33 -13.60 -22.88
N ALA A 225 22.18 -13.02 -23.22
CA ALA A 225 22.02 -11.58 -23.30
C ALA A 225 22.35 -10.91 -21.96
N LEU A 226 21.82 -11.40 -20.84
CA LEU A 226 22.13 -10.84 -19.52
C LEU A 226 23.61 -10.96 -19.17
N SER A 227 24.26 -12.09 -19.47
CA SER A 227 25.69 -12.27 -19.24
C SER A 227 26.52 -11.25 -20.01
N TRP A 228 26.16 -11.02 -21.27
CA TRP A 228 26.80 -10.03 -22.14
C TRP A 228 26.55 -8.59 -21.67
N PHE A 229 25.31 -8.24 -21.31
CA PHE A 229 24.98 -6.91 -20.78
C PHE A 229 25.68 -6.62 -19.44
N GLY A 230 25.94 -7.65 -18.64
CA GLY A 230 26.69 -7.58 -17.39
C GLY A 230 28.21 -7.62 -17.55
N GLY A 231 28.73 -7.80 -18.78
CA GLY A 231 30.17 -7.81 -19.03
C GLY A 231 30.91 -8.95 -18.36
N SER A 232 30.31 -10.16 -18.31
CA SER A 232 30.89 -11.33 -17.63
C SER A 232 32.29 -11.72 -18.13
N ASP A 233 32.60 -11.38 -19.38
CA ASP A 233 33.94 -11.51 -19.95
C ASP A 233 34.32 -10.19 -20.65
N LEU A 234 35.27 -9.47 -20.05
CA LEU A 234 35.78 -8.19 -20.55
C LEU A 234 36.61 -8.34 -21.83
N PHE A 235 37.16 -9.52 -22.09
CA PHE A 235 38.04 -9.78 -23.23
C PHE A 235 37.35 -10.56 -24.36
N ALA A 236 36.07 -10.92 -24.18
CA ALA A 236 35.29 -11.56 -25.22
C ALA A 236 35.25 -10.69 -26.47
N SER A 237 35.35 -11.33 -27.64
CA SER A 237 35.13 -10.66 -28.93
C SER A 237 33.71 -10.08 -28.96
N GLY A 238 33.60 -8.76 -29.02
CA GLY A 238 32.33 -8.06 -28.94
C GLY A 238 31.80 -7.82 -27.53
N ALA A 239 32.65 -7.89 -26.50
CA ALA A 239 32.31 -7.46 -25.14
C ALA A 239 31.71 -6.05 -25.13
N ARG A 240 30.74 -5.83 -24.25
CA ARG A 240 30.08 -4.53 -24.12
C ARG A 240 31.01 -3.53 -23.45
N GLU A 241 31.27 -2.40 -24.12
CA GLU A 241 32.17 -1.35 -23.61
C GLU A 241 31.77 -0.82 -22.23
N GLN A 242 30.47 -0.76 -21.95
CA GLN A 242 29.91 -0.23 -20.71
C GLN A 242 28.92 -1.26 -20.12
N PRO A 243 29.42 -2.23 -19.33
CA PRO A 243 28.58 -3.21 -18.65
C PRO A 243 27.54 -2.55 -17.73
N LEU A 244 26.39 -3.20 -17.53
CA LEU A 244 25.44 -2.76 -16.50
C LEU A 244 25.93 -3.22 -15.12
N SER A 245 25.79 -2.35 -14.12
CA SER A 245 25.91 -2.76 -12.73
C SER A 245 24.86 -3.82 -12.37
N GLU A 246 25.07 -4.59 -11.30
CA GLU A 246 24.15 -5.65 -10.88
C GLU A 246 22.69 -5.18 -10.75
N GLY A 247 22.48 -4.00 -10.14
CA GLY A 247 21.15 -3.41 -10.00
C GLY A 247 20.55 -2.97 -11.35
N GLY A 248 21.39 -2.48 -12.25
CA GLY A 248 21.02 -2.17 -13.64
C GLY A 248 20.62 -3.42 -14.42
N LEU A 249 21.40 -4.49 -14.29
CA LEU A 249 21.17 -5.77 -14.95
C LEU A 249 19.89 -6.45 -14.43
N ALA A 250 19.67 -6.45 -13.13
CA ALA A 250 18.43 -6.95 -12.52
C ALA A 250 17.21 -6.17 -13.03
N SER A 251 17.31 -4.84 -13.12
CA SER A 251 16.24 -4.01 -13.67
C SER A 251 16.01 -4.27 -15.14
N PHE A 252 17.08 -4.38 -15.92
CA PHE A 252 17.06 -4.70 -17.35
C PHE A 252 16.34 -6.04 -17.59
N GLY A 253 16.80 -7.13 -16.97
CA GLY A 253 16.17 -8.45 -17.11
C GLY A 253 14.69 -8.45 -16.70
N ASN A 254 14.34 -7.75 -15.62
CA ASN A 254 12.95 -7.58 -15.20
C ASN A 254 12.07 -6.87 -16.24
N HIS A 255 12.62 -5.92 -17.01
CA HIS A 255 11.92 -5.24 -18.09
C HIS A 255 11.81 -6.11 -19.34
N VAL A 256 12.85 -6.88 -19.68
CA VAL A 256 12.81 -7.86 -20.78
C VAL A 256 11.75 -8.92 -20.51
N HIS A 257 11.73 -9.51 -19.31
CA HIS A 257 10.69 -10.46 -18.92
C HIS A 257 9.29 -9.84 -18.94
N ALA A 258 9.17 -8.56 -18.57
CA ALA A 258 7.90 -7.85 -18.66
C ALA A 258 7.46 -7.57 -20.11
N ALA A 259 8.40 -7.45 -21.05
CA ALA A 259 8.12 -7.37 -22.49
C ALA A 259 7.61 -8.72 -23.01
N ILE A 260 8.28 -9.83 -22.66
CA ILE A 260 7.84 -11.19 -23.03
C ILE A 260 6.44 -11.48 -22.46
N ASP A 261 6.20 -11.17 -21.18
CA ASP A 261 4.88 -11.31 -20.55
C ASP A 261 3.80 -10.50 -21.29
N ALA A 262 4.14 -9.28 -21.69
CA ALA A 262 3.23 -8.42 -22.44
C ALA A 262 2.93 -8.96 -23.84
N LEU A 263 3.91 -9.58 -24.49
CA LEU A 263 3.76 -10.20 -25.79
C LEU A 263 2.82 -11.41 -25.73
N VAL A 264 3.05 -12.32 -24.77
CA VAL A 264 2.20 -13.49 -24.55
C VAL A 264 0.76 -13.09 -24.22
N LYS A 265 0.57 -12.15 -23.29
CA LYS A 265 -0.78 -11.66 -22.95
C LYS A 265 -1.42 -10.80 -24.02
N GLY A 266 -0.61 -10.27 -24.94
CA GLY A 266 -1.05 -9.65 -26.18
C GLY A 266 -1.48 -10.66 -27.26
N GLY A 267 -1.51 -11.96 -26.95
CA GLY A 267 -1.99 -13.03 -27.83
C GLY A 267 -0.92 -13.71 -28.67
N ALA A 268 0.37 -13.50 -28.38
CA ALA A 268 1.43 -14.30 -29.00
C ALA A 268 1.48 -15.70 -28.35
N ASP A 269 1.71 -16.72 -29.17
CA ASP A 269 1.92 -18.08 -28.70
C ASP A 269 3.30 -18.17 -28.00
N PRO A 270 3.37 -18.52 -26.70
CA PRO A 270 4.64 -18.71 -25.99
C PRO A 270 5.60 -19.68 -26.70
N ALA A 271 5.07 -20.73 -27.34
CA ALA A 271 5.89 -21.74 -28.01
C ALA A 271 6.63 -21.19 -29.24
N SER A 272 6.10 -20.13 -29.86
CA SER A 272 6.72 -19.47 -31.01
C SER A 272 7.91 -18.58 -30.64
N LEU A 273 8.06 -18.21 -29.37
CA LEU A 273 9.11 -17.32 -28.90
C LEU A 273 10.37 -18.13 -28.58
N THR A 274 11.18 -18.42 -29.59
CA THR A 274 12.39 -19.25 -29.46
C THR A 274 13.67 -18.46 -29.18
N SER A 275 13.66 -17.13 -29.38
CA SER A 275 14.79 -16.23 -29.14
C SER A 275 14.31 -14.79 -28.88
N LEU A 276 15.20 -13.91 -28.41
CA LEU A 276 14.96 -12.48 -28.25
C LEU A 276 14.75 -11.76 -29.60
N ALA A 277 15.19 -12.34 -30.72
CA ALA A 277 14.92 -11.81 -32.05
C ALA A 277 13.40 -11.75 -32.33
N GLU A 278 12.65 -12.79 -31.93
CA GLU A 278 11.19 -12.84 -32.06
C GLU A 278 10.48 -11.80 -31.19
N VAL A 279 11.09 -11.39 -30.08
CA VAL A 279 10.55 -10.39 -29.16
C VAL A 279 10.70 -8.97 -29.73
N VAL A 280 11.75 -8.72 -30.52
CA VAL A 280 12.07 -7.39 -31.07
C VAL A 280 11.63 -7.18 -32.52
N THR A 281 10.84 -8.10 -33.10
CA THR A 281 10.21 -7.84 -34.40
C THR A 281 9.25 -6.65 -34.30
N ILE A 282 9.02 -5.96 -35.43
CA ILE A 282 8.13 -4.81 -35.46
C ILE A 282 6.73 -5.16 -34.94
N ASP A 283 6.21 -6.34 -35.30
CA ASP A 283 4.89 -6.76 -34.84
C ASP A 283 4.85 -7.11 -33.36
N SER A 284 5.86 -7.83 -32.85
CA SER A 284 5.98 -8.15 -31.43
C SER A 284 6.06 -6.89 -30.58
N VAL A 285 6.92 -5.94 -30.94
CA VAL A 285 7.03 -4.66 -30.21
C VAL A 285 5.72 -3.88 -30.26
N ARG A 286 5.00 -3.89 -31.38
CA ARG A 286 3.69 -3.27 -31.50
C ARG A 286 2.68 -3.90 -30.53
N ARG A 287 2.62 -5.24 -30.44
CA ARG A 287 1.74 -5.95 -29.49
C ARG A 287 2.10 -5.64 -28.05
N ILE A 288 3.40 -5.68 -27.72
CA ILE A 288 3.93 -5.34 -26.39
C ILE A 288 3.44 -3.94 -26.00
N LEU A 289 3.69 -2.93 -26.82
CA LEU A 289 3.35 -1.55 -26.51
C LEU A 289 1.83 -1.33 -26.39
N ARG A 290 1.02 -1.94 -27.27
CA ARG A 290 -0.45 -1.86 -27.19
C ARG A 290 -0.98 -2.43 -25.89
N TYR A 291 -0.61 -3.68 -25.56
CA TYR A 291 -1.04 -4.32 -24.32
C TYR A 291 -0.58 -3.53 -23.08
N ARG A 292 0.68 -3.06 -23.06
CA ARG A 292 1.22 -2.25 -21.95
C ARG A 292 0.50 -0.91 -21.81
N HIS A 293 0.12 -0.28 -22.92
CA HIS A 293 -0.61 0.98 -22.92
C HIS A 293 -2.03 0.80 -22.42
N GLU A 294 -2.74 -0.24 -22.86
CA GLU A 294 -4.08 -0.58 -22.38
C GLU A 294 -4.08 -0.95 -20.89
N LYS A 295 -3.13 -1.77 -20.45
CA LYS A 295 -2.96 -2.14 -19.03
C LYS A 295 -2.69 -0.93 -18.11
N ALA A 296 -2.17 0.16 -18.67
CA ALA A 296 -1.93 1.41 -17.96
C ALA A 296 -3.10 2.39 -18.09
N ASP A 297 -4.29 1.93 -18.48
CA ASP A 297 -5.48 2.77 -18.78
C ASP A 297 -5.18 3.88 -19.78
N ARG A 298 -4.29 3.60 -20.74
CA ARG A 298 -3.77 4.55 -21.73
C ARG A 298 -3.08 5.78 -21.14
N LYS A 299 -2.65 5.71 -19.87
CA LYS A 299 -1.92 6.80 -19.20
C LYS A 299 -0.40 6.66 -19.40
N PRO A 300 0.35 7.78 -19.31
CA PRO A 300 1.81 7.72 -19.32
C PRO A 300 2.36 6.91 -18.14
N SER A 301 3.40 6.10 -18.39
CA SER A 301 3.98 5.22 -17.38
C SER A 301 5.50 5.09 -17.55
N THR A 302 6.25 5.44 -16.49
CA THR A 302 7.72 5.34 -16.47
C THR A 302 8.18 3.91 -16.73
N PHE A 303 7.45 2.94 -16.19
CA PHE A 303 7.76 1.52 -16.36
C PHE A 303 7.55 1.05 -17.81
N ASN A 304 6.51 1.54 -18.49
CA ASN A 304 6.30 1.22 -19.90
C ASN A 304 7.38 1.88 -20.78
N THR A 305 7.81 3.11 -20.44
CA THR A 305 8.94 3.76 -21.13
C THR A 305 10.23 2.97 -20.92
N ALA A 306 10.49 2.45 -19.73
CA ALA A 306 11.66 1.61 -19.45
C ALA A 306 11.65 0.31 -20.27
N ILE A 307 10.51 -0.38 -20.35
CA ILE A 307 10.35 -1.56 -21.23
C ILE A 307 10.69 -1.20 -22.68
N ALA A 308 10.11 -0.10 -23.18
CA ALA A 308 10.30 0.31 -24.56
C ALA A 308 11.77 0.64 -24.88
N THR A 309 12.49 1.28 -23.94
CA THR A 309 13.94 1.51 -24.06
C THR A 309 14.73 0.21 -24.10
N VAL A 310 14.43 -0.74 -23.21
CA VAL A 310 15.13 -2.02 -23.12
C VAL A 310 14.92 -2.88 -24.37
N VAL A 311 13.71 -2.88 -24.94
CA VAL A 311 13.42 -3.58 -26.20
C VAL A 311 14.27 -3.04 -27.36
N VAL A 312 14.38 -1.71 -27.49
CA VAL A 312 15.26 -1.09 -28.51
C VAL A 312 16.72 -1.40 -28.23
N GLN A 313 17.13 -1.45 -26.97
CA GLN A 313 18.49 -1.78 -26.57
C GLN A 313 18.84 -3.23 -26.93
N ILE A 314 17.94 -4.19 -26.69
CA ILE A 314 18.12 -5.58 -27.16
C ILE A 314 18.25 -5.63 -28.68
N ALA A 315 17.34 -4.96 -29.39
CA ALA A 315 17.34 -4.96 -30.85
C ALA A 315 18.66 -4.46 -31.43
N ARG A 316 19.22 -3.38 -30.85
CA ARG A 316 20.46 -2.74 -31.29
C ARG A 316 21.71 -3.53 -30.87
N ASP A 317 21.79 -3.88 -29.58
CA ASP A 317 23.06 -4.30 -28.97
C ASP A 317 23.23 -5.83 -28.99
N TRP A 318 22.16 -6.58 -28.77
CA TRP A 318 22.19 -8.05 -28.68
C TRP A 318 21.82 -8.72 -30.00
N VAL A 319 20.61 -8.44 -30.50
CA VAL A 319 20.08 -9.05 -31.75
C VAL A 319 20.74 -8.43 -32.99
N LYS A 320 21.18 -7.17 -32.89
CA LYS A 320 21.83 -6.41 -33.98
C LYS A 320 20.98 -6.40 -35.26
N VAL A 321 19.71 -6.02 -35.11
CA VAL A 321 18.78 -5.87 -36.25
C VAL A 321 19.29 -4.83 -37.24
N GLY A 322 18.88 -4.93 -38.51
CA GLY A 322 19.25 -3.95 -39.53
C GLY A 322 18.78 -2.53 -39.21
N ASP A 323 19.47 -1.54 -39.77
CA ASP A 323 19.25 -0.12 -39.48
C ASP A 323 17.82 0.35 -39.77
N ASP A 324 17.19 -0.18 -40.83
CA ASP A 324 15.81 0.12 -41.20
C ASP A 324 14.83 -0.35 -40.10
N GLN A 325 14.98 -1.60 -39.64
CA GLN A 325 14.17 -2.15 -38.56
C GLN A 325 14.40 -1.38 -37.26
N LEU A 326 15.65 -1.05 -36.91
CA LEU A 326 15.97 -0.29 -35.71
C LEU A 326 15.34 1.12 -35.74
N THR A 327 15.33 1.76 -36.90
CA THR A 327 14.71 3.08 -37.09
C THR A 327 13.20 2.99 -36.91
N GLU A 328 12.55 1.98 -37.49
CA GLU A 328 11.11 1.77 -37.32
C GLU A 328 10.74 1.47 -35.85
N LEU A 329 11.54 0.66 -35.14
CA LEU A 329 11.37 0.40 -33.72
C LEU A 329 11.43 1.68 -32.88
N LYS A 330 12.41 2.55 -33.14
CA LYS A 330 12.55 3.84 -32.45
C LYS A 330 11.31 4.73 -32.68
N VAL A 331 10.81 4.79 -33.92
CA VAL A 331 9.58 5.54 -34.26
C VAL A 331 8.38 4.96 -33.52
N LEU A 332 8.26 3.64 -33.44
CA LEU A 332 7.15 2.97 -32.75
C LEU A 332 7.17 3.26 -31.24
N VAL A 333 8.34 3.15 -30.60
CA VAL A 333 8.53 3.44 -29.17
C VAL A 333 8.29 4.91 -28.84
N ALA A 334 8.63 5.83 -29.76
CA ALA A 334 8.37 7.25 -29.58
C ALA A 334 6.88 7.60 -29.50
N LYS A 335 5.97 6.77 -30.03
CA LYS A 335 4.52 6.97 -29.94
C LYS A 335 3.95 6.69 -28.54
N LEU A 336 4.70 6.01 -27.67
CA LEU A 336 4.23 5.69 -26.32
C LEU A 336 4.23 6.97 -25.45
N PRO A 337 3.11 7.28 -24.76
CA PRO A 337 3.06 8.45 -23.87
C PRO A 337 4.09 8.35 -22.74
N ARG A 338 4.90 9.41 -22.62
CA ARG A 338 5.94 9.51 -21.58
C ARG A 338 5.45 10.38 -20.42
N PRO A 339 5.64 9.95 -19.17
CA PRO A 339 5.30 10.80 -18.04
C PRO A 339 6.22 12.03 -18.05
N LYS A 340 5.68 13.19 -17.64
CA LYS A 340 6.50 14.37 -17.40
C LYS A 340 7.48 14.05 -16.26
N LEU A 341 8.74 14.42 -16.45
CA LEU A 341 9.77 14.35 -15.41
C LEU A 341 9.45 15.39 -14.33
N ALA A 342 8.58 15.00 -13.41
CA ALA A 342 8.14 15.81 -12.30
C ALA A 342 7.95 14.93 -11.06
N MET A 343 7.98 15.56 -9.90
CA MET A 343 7.61 14.88 -8.67
C MET A 343 6.20 14.31 -8.78
N THR A 344 6.05 13.04 -8.38
CA THR A 344 4.74 12.42 -8.23
C THR A 344 3.91 13.20 -7.20
N GLN A 345 2.59 13.13 -7.31
CA GLN A 345 1.69 13.74 -6.33
C GLN A 345 2.00 13.26 -4.91
N LYS A 346 2.23 11.95 -4.74
CA LYS A 346 2.65 11.34 -3.48
C LYS A 346 3.91 11.99 -2.90
N ASN A 347 4.96 12.17 -3.71
CA ASN A 347 6.20 12.77 -3.24
C ASN A 347 6.00 14.27 -2.92
N ARG A 348 5.21 14.99 -3.73
CA ARG A 348 4.89 16.39 -3.49
C ARG A 348 4.12 16.59 -2.19
N GLU A 349 3.11 15.76 -1.94
CA GLU A 349 2.34 15.77 -0.68
C GLU A 349 3.19 15.41 0.53
N LEU A 350 4.12 14.46 0.38
CA LEU A 350 5.08 14.12 1.42
C LEU A 350 6.01 15.31 1.74
N LEU A 351 6.51 16.03 0.73
CA LEU A 351 7.38 17.19 0.97
C LEU A 351 6.62 18.40 1.54
N ARG A 352 5.34 18.57 1.18
CA ARG A 352 4.49 19.68 1.67
C ARG A 352 4.41 19.75 3.20
N GLN A 353 4.66 18.64 3.92
CA GLN A 353 4.71 18.68 5.39
C GLN A 353 5.81 19.60 5.93
N PHE A 354 6.86 19.88 5.14
CA PHE A 354 7.97 20.74 5.53
C PHE A 354 7.75 22.23 5.24
N ASP A 355 6.61 22.60 4.63
CA ASP A 355 6.18 23.99 4.51
C ASP A 355 5.85 24.59 5.89
N ASP A 356 5.57 23.74 6.88
CA ASP A 356 5.44 24.13 8.29
C ASP A 356 6.85 24.25 8.93
N PRO A 357 7.28 25.47 9.33
CA PRO A 357 8.60 25.69 9.93
C PRO A 357 8.85 24.85 11.19
N GLU A 358 7.80 24.51 11.94
CA GLU A 358 7.94 23.70 13.16
C GLU A 358 8.17 22.21 12.84
N VAL A 359 7.69 21.72 11.70
CA VAL A 359 8.04 20.37 11.22
C VAL A 359 9.50 20.33 10.81
N LEU A 360 9.98 21.35 10.08
CA LEU A 360 11.37 21.45 9.66
C LEU A 360 12.31 21.55 10.88
N ARG A 361 11.99 22.40 11.86
CA ARG A 361 12.75 22.53 13.10
C ARG A 361 12.86 21.20 13.85
N ARG A 362 11.77 20.44 13.93
CA ARG A 362 11.76 19.11 14.56
C ARG A 362 12.58 18.08 13.79
N MET A 363 12.59 18.13 12.46
CA MET A 363 13.45 17.26 11.64
C MET A 363 14.92 17.56 11.87
N ILE A 364 15.32 18.84 11.85
CA ILE A 364 16.71 19.27 12.07
C ILE A 364 17.18 18.91 13.49
N ALA A 365 16.33 19.07 14.50
CA ALA A 365 16.67 18.73 15.88
C ALA A 365 16.60 17.21 16.18
N LEU A 366 16.06 16.40 15.26
CA LEU A 366 15.79 14.99 15.49
C LEU A 366 17.05 14.17 15.82
N PRO A 367 18.18 14.29 15.09
CA PRO A 367 19.39 13.55 15.41
C PRO A 367 19.88 13.78 16.84
N GLY A 368 19.99 15.06 17.24
CA GLY A 368 20.45 15.42 18.58
C GLY A 368 19.53 14.88 19.68
N ARG A 369 18.21 14.94 19.47
CA ARG A 369 17.23 14.36 20.40
C ARG A 369 17.38 12.84 20.52
N LEU A 370 17.50 12.12 19.41
CA LEU A 370 17.65 10.66 19.41
C LEU A 370 18.95 10.23 20.10
N PHE A 371 20.05 10.96 19.88
CA PHE A 371 21.31 10.75 20.60
C PHE A 371 21.17 10.97 22.11
N ALA A 372 20.52 12.06 22.52
CA ALA A 372 20.30 12.36 23.94
C ALA A 372 19.41 11.32 24.64
N GLU A 373 18.37 10.84 23.96
CA GLU A 373 17.51 9.76 24.46
C GLU A 373 18.29 8.44 24.59
N ALA A 374 19.11 8.09 23.61
CA ALA A 374 19.89 6.87 23.63
C ALA A 374 20.95 6.89 24.75
N LYS A 375 21.62 8.03 24.98
CA LYS A 375 22.58 8.19 26.09
C LYS A 375 21.93 8.03 27.47
N LYS A 376 20.63 8.35 27.59
CA LYS A 376 19.87 8.26 28.85
C LYS A 376 19.22 6.88 29.06
N ASP A 377 19.27 5.99 28.07
CA ASP A 377 18.64 4.68 28.14
C ASP A 377 19.51 3.71 28.97
N PRO A 378 19.06 3.30 30.17
CA PRO A 378 19.86 2.43 31.04
C PRO A 378 19.95 1.00 30.52
N SER A 379 19.05 0.59 29.61
CA SER A 379 19.00 -0.79 29.13
C SER A 379 20.08 -1.10 28.11
N GLN A 380 20.62 -0.07 27.43
CA GLN A 380 21.59 -0.18 26.32
C GLN A 380 21.24 -1.31 25.34
N SER A 381 19.95 -1.45 25.06
CA SER A 381 19.43 -2.55 24.26
C SER A 381 19.76 -2.38 22.77
N LYS A 382 19.52 -3.43 21.98
CA LYS A 382 19.57 -3.34 20.51
C LYS A 382 18.71 -2.20 19.94
N TRP A 383 17.66 -1.78 20.64
CA TRP A 383 16.82 -0.65 20.24
C TRP A 383 17.49 0.70 20.48
N THR A 384 18.33 0.80 21.51
CA THR A 384 19.18 1.96 21.77
C THR A 384 20.17 2.16 20.64
N LEU A 385 20.82 1.07 20.18
CA LEU A 385 21.72 1.10 19.02
C LEU A 385 20.98 1.48 17.73
N ALA A 386 19.83 0.86 17.45
CA ALA A 386 19.03 1.19 16.27
C ALA A 386 18.59 2.68 16.26
N LYS A 387 18.33 3.25 17.45
CA LYS A 387 18.03 4.68 17.60
C LYS A 387 19.24 5.56 17.25
N LEU A 388 20.44 5.21 17.72
CA LEU A 388 21.69 5.91 17.39
C LEU A 388 22.00 5.82 15.90
N GLN A 389 21.88 4.64 15.30
CA GLN A 389 22.06 4.45 13.86
C GLN A 389 21.09 5.33 13.07
N SER A 390 19.81 5.37 13.47
CA SER A 390 18.82 6.25 12.85
C SER A 390 19.19 7.73 12.99
N ALA A 391 19.67 8.14 14.17
CA ALA A 391 20.09 9.52 14.41
C ALA A 391 21.24 9.93 13.50
N LEU A 392 22.28 9.09 13.39
CA LEU A 392 23.43 9.31 12.53
C LEU A 392 23.01 9.33 11.05
N ALA A 393 22.19 8.38 10.62
CA ALA A 393 21.66 8.30 9.26
C ALA A 393 20.90 9.56 8.86
N ILE A 394 20.04 10.08 9.75
CA ILE A 394 19.30 11.33 9.52
C ILE A 394 20.27 12.52 9.49
N ALA A 395 21.26 12.60 10.39
CA ALA A 395 22.25 13.68 10.40
C ALA A 395 23.06 13.72 9.10
N ILE A 396 23.54 12.55 8.62
CA ILE A 396 24.23 12.43 7.34
C ILE A 396 23.30 12.87 6.22
N GLY A 397 22.07 12.36 6.15
CA GLY A 397 21.11 12.72 5.10
C GLY A 397 20.72 14.20 5.06
N LEU A 398 20.80 14.91 6.19
CA LEU A 398 20.57 16.36 6.27
C LEU A 398 21.77 17.18 5.77
N ALA A 399 22.99 16.65 5.89
CA ALA A 399 24.22 17.31 5.46
C ALA A 399 24.62 16.95 4.02
N ILE A 400 24.46 15.67 3.65
CA ILE A 400 24.86 15.06 2.39
C ILE A 400 23.69 14.19 1.90
N PRO A 401 23.04 14.55 0.78
CA PRO A 401 21.87 13.82 0.29
C PRO A 401 22.27 12.49 -0.37
N LEU A 402 22.50 11.47 0.46
CA LEU A 402 22.84 10.12 0.03
C LEU A 402 21.59 9.33 -0.33
N ARG A 403 21.70 8.45 -1.34
CA ARG A 403 20.68 7.42 -1.59
C ARG A 403 20.62 6.48 -0.39
N LEU A 404 19.41 6.00 -0.08
CA LEU A 404 19.21 5.10 1.06
C LEU A 404 20.09 3.83 0.98
N SER A 405 20.28 3.28 -0.23
CA SER A 405 21.19 2.15 -0.47
C SER A 405 22.61 2.43 0.00
N ASN A 406 23.14 3.60 -0.35
CA ASN A 406 24.50 4.01 -0.02
C ASN A 406 24.60 4.30 1.48
N LEU A 407 23.56 4.89 2.07
CA LEU A 407 23.49 5.14 3.50
C LEU A 407 23.49 3.84 4.33
N THR A 408 22.83 2.79 3.84
CA THR A 408 22.70 1.51 4.56
C THR A 408 23.95 0.63 4.53
N ILE A 409 24.88 0.89 3.63
CA ILE A 409 26.16 0.14 3.52
C ILE A 409 27.33 0.86 4.21
N LEU A 410 27.08 2.02 4.84
CA LEU A 410 28.14 2.74 5.53
C LEU A 410 28.67 1.94 6.71
N GLU A 411 29.99 1.89 6.80
CA GLU A 411 30.74 1.13 7.79
C GLU A 411 31.79 2.07 8.41
N PHE A 412 31.93 2.00 9.73
CA PHE A 412 33.04 2.65 10.42
C PHE A 412 34.35 2.05 9.95
N ASP A 413 35.40 2.88 9.93
CA ASP A 413 36.76 2.50 9.52
C ASP A 413 36.94 2.09 8.05
N ARG A 414 35.86 2.08 7.27
CA ARG A 414 35.86 1.87 5.82
C ARG A 414 35.32 3.08 5.05
N HIS A 415 34.21 3.64 5.51
CA HIS A 415 33.55 4.78 4.89
C HIS A 415 33.53 6.00 5.82
N LEU A 416 33.45 5.75 7.13
CA LEU A 416 33.42 6.77 8.17
C LEU A 416 34.66 6.62 9.04
N HIS A 417 35.63 7.51 8.88
CA HIS A 417 36.86 7.51 9.68
C HIS A 417 36.75 8.58 10.75
N LEU A 418 36.46 8.16 11.97
CA LEU A 418 36.34 9.04 13.12
C LEU A 418 37.71 9.26 13.74
N ILE A 419 38.13 10.52 13.87
CA ILE A 419 39.35 10.86 14.59
C ILE A 419 38.97 11.47 15.94
N ASP A 420 39.19 10.71 17.01
CA ASP A 420 38.90 11.13 18.38
C ASP A 420 40.02 12.03 18.94
N ARG A 421 40.20 13.20 18.34
CA ARG A 421 41.12 14.24 18.82
C ARG A 421 40.49 15.63 18.65
N PRO A 422 40.63 16.53 19.64
CA PRO A 422 40.13 17.90 19.53
C PRO A 422 40.68 18.59 18.28
N GLY A 423 39.79 19.11 17.43
CA GLY A 423 40.16 19.82 16.19
C GLY A 423 40.53 18.92 15.00
N ALA A 424 40.54 17.60 15.15
CA ALA A 424 40.76 16.70 14.03
C ALA A 424 39.53 16.65 13.10
N LYS A 425 39.80 16.51 11.79
CA LYS A 425 38.76 16.36 10.77
C LYS A 425 38.53 14.87 10.52
N SER A 426 37.39 14.36 10.95
CA SER A 426 36.91 13.04 10.51
C SER A 426 36.62 13.06 9.00
N THR A 427 36.90 11.97 8.31
CA THR A 427 36.67 11.85 6.85
C THR A 427 35.48 10.94 6.55
N PHE A 428 34.80 11.28 5.47
CA PHE A 428 33.74 10.47 4.87
C PHE A 428 34.16 10.15 3.44
N GLU A 429 34.39 8.87 3.17
CA GLU A 429 34.87 8.37 1.90
C GLU A 429 33.86 7.38 1.34
N MET A 430 33.47 7.61 0.09
CA MET A 430 32.74 6.63 -0.71
C MET A 430 33.45 6.53 -2.04
N ALA A 431 33.66 5.30 -2.51
CA ALA A 431 33.98 5.09 -3.91
C ALA A 431 32.88 5.76 -4.75
N GLY A 432 33.27 6.61 -5.70
CA GLY A 432 32.35 7.03 -6.74
C GLY A 432 31.84 5.79 -7.47
N ASP A 433 30.55 5.75 -7.79
CA ASP A 433 30.08 4.85 -8.85
C ASP A 433 30.84 5.31 -10.12
N GLU A 434 31.93 4.63 -10.48
CA GLU A 434 32.51 4.71 -11.84
C GLU A 434 31.53 4.14 -12.88
#